data_AF-A0A958KBA2-F1
#
_entry.id   AF-A0A958KBA2-F1
#
_cell.length_a   1.000
_cell.length_b   1.000
_cell.length_c   1.000
_cell.angle_alpha   90.00
_cell.angle_beta   90.00
_cell.angle_gamma   90.00
#
_symmetry.space_group_name_H-M   'P 1'
#
loop_
_entity.id
_entity.type
_entity.pdbx_description
1 polymer ?
#
loop_
_entity_poly.entity_id
_entity_poly.type
_entity_poly.pdbx_seq_one_letter_code
_entity_poly.pdbx_strand_id
1 'polypeptide(L)'
;MATEKRGSSVYVGRTSDEVRVLDLNGVLDRRPRLLDAMKGAISRVVASGRDLIEETVTLGYKIGEDLVVELEEGDEVFWAQLSKSRNRLPFVRGVVGENSKRITFVLLRLRPRRDDEPPTYKVLVAYVGDKAMRSPDDRYFMSHPGERAAALDFWSRHALTAGGANRQGLIEEGTEIDNCPW
;
A
#
# COMPACT_ATOMS: atom_id res chain seq x y z
N MET A 1 -34.44 4.59 7.18
CA MET A 1 -33.41 5.13 6.27
C MET A 1 -32.08 4.49 6.64
N ALA A 2 -31.69 3.43 5.94
CA ALA A 2 -30.41 2.77 6.15
C ALA A 2 -29.42 3.36 5.15
N THR A 3 -28.38 4.01 5.65
CA THR A 3 -27.29 4.57 4.84
C THR A 3 -26.42 3.41 4.38
N GLU A 4 -26.67 2.90 3.18
CA GLU A 4 -25.82 1.91 2.53
C GLU A 4 -24.46 2.59 2.22
N LYS A 5 -23.44 2.36 3.05
CA LYS A 5 -22.04 2.63 2.69
C LYS A 5 -21.65 1.66 1.58
N ARG A 6 -22.05 1.96 0.34
CA ARG A 6 -21.42 1.37 -0.84
C ARG A 6 -20.01 1.93 -0.89
N GLY A 7 -19.01 1.07 -0.70
CA GLY A 7 -17.62 1.39 -0.99
C GLY A 7 -17.57 1.99 -2.39
N SER A 8 -17.16 3.25 -2.48
CA SER A 8 -17.10 3.99 -3.72
C SER A 8 -16.01 3.39 -4.60
N SER A 9 -16.37 2.39 -5.41
CA SER A 9 -15.54 1.91 -6.50
C SER A 9 -15.48 3.02 -7.55
N VAL A 10 -14.39 3.79 -7.54
CA VAL A 10 -14.15 4.82 -8.56
C VAL A 10 -13.63 4.12 -9.80
N TYR A 11 -14.29 4.33 -10.94
CA TYR A 11 -13.81 3.91 -12.24
C TYR A 11 -12.75 4.90 -12.71
N VAL A 12 -11.55 4.41 -12.94
CA VAL A 12 -10.37 5.27 -13.05
C VAL A 12 -9.91 5.48 -14.51
N GLY A 13 -10.62 4.89 -15.49
CA GLY A 13 -10.42 5.11 -16.93
C GLY A 13 -10.14 3.83 -17.73
N ARG A 14 -10.06 3.98 -19.06
CA ARG A 14 -9.56 2.96 -20.01
C ARG A 14 -8.09 3.26 -20.29
N THR A 15 -7.20 2.27 -20.22
CA THR A 15 -5.88 2.37 -20.88
C THR A 15 -6.04 2.07 -22.38
N SER A 16 -4.98 2.26 -23.19
CA SER A 16 -4.93 1.80 -24.58
C SER A 16 -5.25 0.31 -24.76
N ASP A 17 -5.15 -0.45 -23.67
CA ASP A 17 -5.36 -1.91 -23.58
C ASP A 17 -6.72 -2.28 -22.92
N GLU A 18 -7.68 -1.35 -22.90
CA GLU A 18 -9.05 -1.51 -22.33
C GLU A 18 -9.16 -1.92 -20.85
N VAL A 19 -8.14 -1.66 -20.04
CA VAL A 19 -8.13 -2.10 -18.63
C VAL A 19 -9.12 -1.31 -17.76
N ARG A 20 -9.82 -2.01 -16.84
CA ARG A 20 -10.66 -1.40 -15.80
C ARG A 20 -9.97 -1.42 -14.44
N VAL A 21 -10.03 -0.32 -13.70
CA VAL A 21 -9.44 -0.21 -12.35
C VAL A 21 -10.51 0.09 -11.31
N LEU A 22 -10.42 -0.61 -10.19
CA LEU A 22 -11.23 -0.38 -8.99
C LEU A 22 -10.35 0.14 -7.86
N ASP A 23 -10.56 1.40 -7.48
CA ASP A 23 -10.01 1.97 -6.24
C ASP A 23 -10.99 1.73 -5.09
N LEU A 24 -10.69 0.76 -4.23
CA LEU A 24 -11.55 0.45 -3.07
C LEU A 24 -11.09 1.15 -1.79
N ASN A 25 -9.91 1.77 -1.80
CA ASN A 25 -9.33 2.43 -0.63
C ASN A 25 -9.33 3.96 -0.74
N GLY A 26 -9.80 4.51 -1.86
CA GLY A 26 -9.87 5.96 -2.10
C GLY A 26 -8.50 6.59 -2.28
N VAL A 27 -7.49 5.79 -2.63
CA VAL A 27 -6.10 6.26 -2.76
C VAL A 27 -5.93 7.12 -4.02
N LEU A 28 -6.70 6.83 -5.06
CA LEU A 28 -6.64 7.51 -6.35
C LEU A 28 -7.61 8.70 -6.40
N ASP A 29 -8.75 8.60 -5.71
CA ASP A 29 -9.78 9.66 -5.67
C ASP A 29 -9.25 10.98 -5.11
N ARG A 30 -8.23 10.91 -4.23
CA ARG A 30 -7.62 12.09 -3.61
C ARG A 30 -6.47 12.69 -4.41
N ARG A 31 -5.99 12.04 -5.48
CA ARG A 31 -4.76 12.44 -6.20
C ARG A 31 -4.80 12.09 -7.70
N PRO A 32 -5.38 12.96 -8.55
CA PRO A 32 -5.56 12.71 -9.99
C PRO A 32 -4.26 12.38 -10.74
N ARG A 33 -3.13 12.89 -10.28
CA ARG A 33 -1.81 12.64 -10.88
C ARG A 33 -1.26 11.22 -10.64
N LEU A 34 -1.76 10.50 -9.63
CA LEU A 34 -1.43 9.09 -9.39
C LEU A 34 -2.09 8.16 -10.40
N LEU A 35 -3.18 8.63 -11.01
CA LEU A 35 -3.93 7.91 -12.02
C LEU A 35 -3.08 7.59 -13.25
N ASP A 36 -2.30 8.56 -13.73
CA ASP A 36 -1.44 8.39 -14.90
C ASP A 36 -0.22 7.50 -14.60
N ALA A 37 0.36 7.63 -13.40
CA ALA A 37 1.40 6.73 -12.91
C ALA A 37 0.91 5.27 -12.91
N MET A 38 -0.31 5.06 -12.43
CA MET A 38 -0.93 3.75 -12.34
C MET A 38 -1.23 3.14 -13.72
N LYS A 39 -1.66 3.94 -14.72
CA LYS A 39 -1.83 3.45 -16.10
C LYS A 39 -0.53 2.84 -16.62
N GLY A 40 0.60 3.50 -16.37
CA GLY A 40 1.92 2.99 -16.72
C GLY A 40 2.29 1.68 -16.01
N ALA A 41 1.95 1.56 -14.71
CA ALA A 41 2.13 0.30 -13.97
C ALA A 41 1.26 -0.83 -14.55
N ILE A 42 0.00 -0.54 -14.88
CA ILE A 42 -0.98 -1.49 -15.40
C ILE A 42 -0.55 -2.06 -16.76
N SER A 43 -0.03 -1.24 -17.68
CA SER A 43 0.43 -1.77 -18.97
C SER A 43 1.59 -2.76 -18.80
N ARG A 44 2.49 -2.54 -17.84
CA ARG A 44 3.56 -3.51 -17.52
C ARG A 44 3.01 -4.78 -16.87
N VAL A 45 1.99 -4.64 -16.04
CA VAL A 45 1.27 -5.73 -15.42
C VAL A 45 0.60 -6.64 -16.45
N VAL A 46 -0.14 -6.06 -17.39
CA VAL A 46 -0.80 -6.80 -18.49
C VAL A 46 0.24 -7.61 -19.28
N ALA A 47 1.39 -7.01 -19.58
CA ALA A 47 2.47 -7.70 -20.29
C ALA A 47 3.07 -8.89 -19.50
N SER A 48 3.03 -8.86 -18.17
CA SER A 48 3.62 -9.91 -17.31
C SER A 48 2.73 -11.15 -17.12
N GLY A 49 1.43 -11.04 -17.38
CA GLY A 49 0.46 -12.14 -17.25
C GLY A 49 0.16 -12.63 -15.82
N ARG A 50 0.70 -11.97 -14.77
CA ARG A 50 0.53 -12.42 -13.37
C ARG A 50 -0.78 -11.91 -12.75
N ASP A 51 -1.29 -12.67 -11.77
CA ASP A 51 -2.56 -12.34 -11.09
C ASP A 51 -2.41 -11.34 -9.94
N LEU A 52 -1.27 -11.31 -9.25
CA LEU A 52 -0.94 -10.34 -8.22
C LEU A 52 0.40 -9.72 -8.56
N ILE A 53 0.43 -8.41 -8.71
CA ILE A 53 1.63 -7.68 -9.08
C ILE A 53 1.82 -6.50 -8.14
N GLU A 54 3.07 -6.33 -7.78
CA GLU A 54 3.56 -5.18 -7.05
C GLU A 54 4.49 -4.43 -8.00
N GLU A 55 4.21 -3.15 -8.22
CA GLU A 55 4.91 -2.35 -9.21
C GLU A 55 5.24 -0.98 -8.65
N THR A 56 6.52 -0.62 -8.70
CA THR A 56 7.00 0.70 -8.28
C THR A 56 7.18 1.58 -9.51
N VAL A 57 6.55 2.75 -9.51
CA VAL A 57 6.67 3.75 -10.58
C VAL A 57 7.43 4.96 -10.05
N THR A 58 8.45 5.39 -10.78
CA THR A 58 9.13 6.66 -10.52
C THR A 58 8.54 7.76 -11.39
N LEU A 59 8.16 8.88 -10.77
CA LEU A 59 7.58 10.05 -11.45
C LEU A 59 8.60 11.18 -11.55
N GLY A 60 8.37 12.09 -12.51
CA GLY A 60 9.24 13.26 -12.71
C GLY A 60 9.12 14.33 -11.62
N TYR A 61 8.23 14.18 -10.64
CA TYR A 61 7.91 15.17 -9.62
C TYR A 61 7.70 14.52 -8.23
N LYS A 62 7.81 15.33 -7.17
CA LYS A 62 7.58 14.90 -5.78
C LYS A 62 6.12 14.49 -5.58
N ILE A 63 5.89 13.29 -5.07
CA ILE A 63 4.56 12.72 -4.81
C ILE A 63 4.14 12.94 -3.35
N GLY A 64 5.12 12.86 -2.45
CA GLY A 64 4.91 12.94 -1.01
C GLY A 64 6.16 12.51 -0.27
N GLU A 65 5.96 12.06 0.96
CA GLU A 65 7.01 11.56 1.84
C GLU A 65 6.92 10.03 1.91
N ASP A 66 8.06 9.35 1.94
CA ASP A 66 8.11 7.91 2.14
C ASP A 66 7.44 7.54 3.45
N LEU A 67 6.63 6.49 3.42
CA LEU A 67 5.90 6.01 4.59
C LEU A 67 6.81 5.20 5.53
N VAL A 68 7.81 4.53 4.96
CA VAL A 68 8.77 3.73 5.71
C VAL A 68 10.05 4.52 5.87
N VAL A 69 10.59 4.50 7.09
CA VAL A 69 11.89 5.06 7.41
C VAL A 69 12.75 4.01 8.07
N GLU A 70 14.07 4.13 7.88
CA GLU A 70 15.04 3.40 8.68
C GLU A 70 15.06 3.99 10.09
N LEU A 71 15.20 3.12 11.09
CA LEU A 71 15.24 3.50 12.50
C LEU A 71 16.64 3.93 12.89
N GLU A 72 16.73 5.02 13.64
CA GLU A 72 17.97 5.52 14.22
C GLU A 72 18.02 5.33 15.74
N GLU A 73 19.21 5.49 16.32
CA GLU A 73 19.39 5.45 17.77
C GLU A 73 18.63 6.61 18.42
N GLY A 74 17.72 6.29 19.35
CA GLY A 74 16.90 7.28 20.05
C GLY A 74 15.50 7.48 19.46
N ASP A 75 15.15 6.80 18.37
CA ASP A 75 13.80 6.83 17.82
C ASP A 75 12.76 6.22 18.79
N GLU A 76 11.66 6.94 18.97
CA GLU A 76 10.53 6.48 19.78
C GLU A 76 9.60 5.59 18.94
N VAL A 77 9.82 4.28 19.04
CA VAL A 77 9.04 3.26 18.33
C VAL A 77 7.89 2.73 19.19
N PHE A 78 6.72 2.61 18.57
CA PHE A 78 5.54 1.94 19.15
C PHE A 78 4.90 1.05 18.08
N TRP A 79 4.11 0.07 18.48
CA TRP A 79 3.44 -0.83 17.54
C TRP A 79 1.94 -0.59 17.57
N ALA A 80 1.32 -0.51 16.40
CA ALA A 80 -0.11 -0.26 16.30
C ALA A 80 -0.72 -0.96 15.09
N GLN A 81 -2.04 -1.03 15.03
CA GLN A 81 -2.76 -1.55 13.87
C GLN A 81 -3.07 -0.41 12.89
N LEU A 82 -2.90 -0.68 11.59
CA LEU A 82 -3.45 0.20 10.57
C LEU A 82 -4.97 0.09 10.54
N SER A 83 -5.68 1.18 10.25
CA SER A 83 -7.13 1.14 10.05
C SER A 83 -7.46 0.13 8.93
N LYS A 84 -8.38 -0.81 9.23
CA LYS A 84 -8.74 -1.96 8.38
C LYS A 84 -7.71 -3.09 8.27
N SER A 85 -6.62 -3.07 9.05
CA SER A 85 -5.68 -4.18 9.22
C SER A 85 -5.79 -4.76 10.63
N ARG A 86 -5.56 -6.06 10.77
CA ARG A 86 -5.39 -6.71 12.09
C ARG A 86 -3.92 -6.85 12.49
N ASN A 87 -3.03 -6.64 11.53
CA ASN A 87 -1.60 -6.80 11.73
C ASN A 87 -1.05 -5.56 12.41
N ARG A 88 -0.24 -5.76 13.45
CA ARG A 88 0.55 -4.67 14.03
C ARG A 88 1.77 -4.42 13.18
N LEU A 89 2.22 -3.18 13.14
CA LEU A 89 3.46 -2.76 12.49
C LEU A 89 4.16 -1.74 13.41
N PRO A 90 5.50 -1.66 13.38
CA PRO A 90 6.22 -0.61 14.10
C PRO A 90 5.92 0.75 13.46
N PHE A 91 5.75 1.74 14.33
CA PHE A 91 5.59 3.13 14.01
C PHE A 91 6.61 3.96 14.77
N VAL A 92 7.09 5.04 14.17
CA VAL A 92 8.01 5.99 14.83
C VAL A 92 7.35 7.36 14.98
N ARG A 93 7.47 7.97 16.16
CA ARG A 93 6.94 9.31 16.45
C ARG A 93 7.91 10.40 16.00
N GLY A 94 7.38 11.56 15.60
CA GLY A 94 8.19 12.74 15.29
C GLY A 94 9.02 12.68 14.00
N VAL A 95 9.23 11.50 13.42
CA VAL A 95 9.98 11.34 12.17
C VAL A 95 9.07 11.54 10.95
N VAL A 96 9.61 12.27 9.97
CA VAL A 96 8.97 12.52 8.67
C VAL A 96 9.84 11.88 7.60
N GLY A 97 9.24 11.01 6.77
CA GLY A 97 9.96 10.32 5.73
C GLY A 97 10.44 11.24 4.61
N GLU A 98 11.41 10.76 3.84
CA GLU A 98 12.02 11.55 2.78
C GLU A 98 11.07 11.83 1.62
N ASN A 99 11.29 12.94 0.92
CA ASN A 99 10.52 13.27 -0.27
C ASN A 99 10.72 12.23 -1.37
N SER A 100 9.67 11.50 -1.69
CA SER A 100 9.71 10.46 -2.69
C SER A 100 9.02 10.86 -4.00
N LYS A 101 9.67 10.46 -5.08
CA LYS A 101 9.14 10.47 -6.45
C LYS A 101 8.60 9.09 -6.84
N ARG A 102 8.67 8.11 -5.95
CA ARG A 102 8.27 6.73 -6.19
C ARG A 102 6.90 6.48 -5.56
N ILE A 103 6.10 5.67 -6.25
CA ILE A 103 4.86 5.13 -5.72
C ILE A 103 4.80 3.65 -6.06
N THR A 104 4.48 2.84 -5.07
CA THR A 104 4.31 1.40 -5.25
C THR A 104 2.83 1.07 -5.22
N PHE A 105 2.38 0.31 -6.22
CA PHE A 105 1.02 -0.19 -6.33
C PHE A 105 1.00 -1.70 -6.14
N VAL A 106 0.08 -2.18 -5.29
CA VAL A 106 -0.28 -3.60 -5.22
C VAL A 106 -1.59 -3.79 -5.98
N LEU A 107 -1.50 -4.47 -7.12
CA LEU A 107 -2.59 -4.69 -8.06
C LEU A 107 -2.98 -6.16 -8.10
N LEU A 108 -4.26 -6.45 -7.94
CA LEU A 108 -4.83 -7.79 -8.09
C LEU A 108 -5.64 -7.83 -9.38
N ARG A 109 -5.27 -8.71 -10.31
CA ARG A 109 -6.09 -9.05 -11.47
C ARG A 109 -7.32 -9.80 -10.99
N LEU A 110 -8.49 -9.32 -11.39
CA LEU A 110 -9.75 -10.00 -11.18
C LEU A 110 -10.03 -10.92 -12.36
N ARG A 111 -10.60 -12.08 -12.06
CA ARG A 111 -11.10 -12.97 -13.11
C ARG A 111 -12.21 -12.26 -13.89
N PRO A 112 -12.15 -12.26 -15.23
CA PRO A 112 -13.22 -11.71 -16.04
C PRO A 112 -14.50 -12.53 -15.82
N ARG A 113 -15.68 -11.90 -15.91
CA ARG A 113 -16.96 -12.61 -15.75
C ARG A 113 -17.41 -13.27 -17.05
N ARG A 114 -16.83 -12.87 -18.17
CA ARG A 114 -17.06 -13.40 -19.52
C ARG A 114 -15.74 -13.38 -20.28
N ASP A 115 -15.58 -14.28 -21.25
CA ASP A 115 -14.33 -14.42 -22.00
C ASP A 115 -14.01 -13.18 -22.87
N ASP A 116 -15.02 -12.36 -23.19
CA ASP A 116 -14.90 -11.11 -23.95
C ASP A 116 -14.69 -9.87 -23.08
N GLU A 117 -14.68 -10.01 -21.75
CA GLU A 117 -14.45 -8.88 -20.86
C GLU A 117 -12.96 -8.52 -20.77
N PRO A 118 -12.62 -7.22 -20.87
CA PRO A 118 -11.25 -6.80 -20.68
C PRO A 118 -10.78 -7.06 -19.24
N PRO A 119 -9.47 -7.27 -19.03
CA PRO A 119 -8.93 -7.55 -17.71
C PRO A 119 -9.24 -6.39 -16.74
N THR A 120 -9.73 -6.76 -15.56
CA THR A 120 -10.03 -5.80 -14.49
C THR A 120 -9.00 -5.96 -13.39
N TYR A 121 -8.48 -4.84 -12.87
CA TYR A 121 -7.56 -4.84 -11.74
C TYR A 121 -8.16 -4.08 -10.57
N LYS A 122 -7.93 -4.64 -9.38
CA LYS A 122 -8.25 -4.01 -8.10
C LYS A 122 -6.97 -3.47 -7.50
N VAL A 123 -6.96 -2.20 -7.15
CA VAL A 123 -5.89 -1.63 -6.33
C VAL A 123 -6.12 -2.08 -4.90
N LEU A 124 -5.22 -2.94 -4.41
CA LEU A 124 -5.25 -3.37 -3.02
C LEU A 124 -4.65 -2.29 -2.13
N VAL A 125 -3.48 -1.77 -2.51
CA VAL A 125 -2.73 -0.79 -1.73
C VAL A 125 -1.94 0.10 -2.69
N ALA A 126 -1.78 1.37 -2.35
CA ALA A 126 -0.74 2.21 -2.92
C ALA A 126 -0.11 3.09 -1.82
N TYR A 127 1.22 3.13 -1.79
CA TYR A 127 1.98 3.95 -0.84
C TYR A 127 3.10 4.69 -1.58
N VAL A 128 3.40 5.89 -1.08
CA VAL A 128 4.50 6.71 -1.57
C VAL A 128 5.79 6.13 -1.02
N GLY A 129 6.80 5.96 -1.88
CA GLY A 129 8.04 5.30 -1.51
C GLY A 129 8.19 3.87 -2.02
N ASP A 130 9.22 3.23 -1.49
CA ASP A 130 9.50 1.81 -1.71
C ASP A 130 8.58 0.92 -0.88
N LYS A 131 8.60 -0.37 -1.22
CA LYS A 131 7.82 -1.40 -0.55
C LYS A 131 8.11 -1.49 0.94
N ALA A 132 7.09 -1.22 1.75
CA ALA A 132 7.04 -1.74 3.11
C ALA A 132 6.99 -3.27 3.05
N MET A 133 7.87 -3.96 3.77
CA MET A 133 7.78 -5.42 3.87
C MET A 133 6.43 -5.84 4.47
N ARG A 134 6.00 -7.05 4.17
CA ARG A 134 4.77 -7.59 4.77
C ARG A 134 4.92 -7.65 6.29
N SER A 135 3.81 -7.55 7.01
CA SER A 135 3.84 -7.79 8.46
C SER A 135 4.27 -9.25 8.72
N PRO A 136 5.13 -9.51 9.73
CA PRO A 136 5.46 -10.85 10.18
C PRO A 136 4.25 -11.73 10.54
N ASP A 137 3.10 -11.11 10.84
CA ASP A 137 1.84 -11.80 11.17
C ASP A 137 0.94 -12.07 9.96
N ASP A 138 1.35 -11.68 8.75
CA ASP A 138 0.53 -11.82 7.54
C ASP A 138 0.42 -13.29 7.07
N ARG A 139 -0.52 -14.02 7.68
CA ARG A 139 -0.76 -15.45 7.43
C ARG A 139 -1.07 -15.81 5.97
N TYR A 140 -1.55 -14.86 5.17
CA TYR A 140 -1.91 -15.12 3.77
C TYR A 140 -0.69 -15.21 2.84
N PHE A 141 0.43 -14.59 3.23
CA PHE A 141 1.61 -14.48 2.39
C PHE A 141 2.82 -15.23 2.96
N MET A 142 2.81 -15.60 4.24
CA MET A 142 3.87 -16.36 4.91
C MET A 142 3.94 -17.85 4.53
N SER A 143 3.64 -18.20 3.27
CA SER A 143 3.62 -19.59 2.78
C SER A 143 5.01 -20.16 2.47
N HIS A 144 6.06 -19.32 2.44
CA HIS A 144 7.43 -19.76 2.14
C HIS A 144 8.36 -19.69 3.37
N PRO A 145 9.18 -20.72 3.61
CA PRO A 145 10.26 -20.66 4.58
C PRO A 145 11.23 -19.52 4.21
N GLY A 146 11.37 -18.53 5.10
CA GLY A 146 12.30 -17.39 4.93
C GLY A 146 11.63 -16.03 4.81
N GLU A 147 10.39 -15.94 4.32
CA GLU A 147 9.68 -14.66 4.21
C GLU A 147 9.42 -14.00 5.56
N ARG A 148 9.10 -14.82 6.58
CA ARG A 148 8.92 -14.32 7.96
C ARG A 148 10.22 -13.76 8.52
N ALA A 149 11.35 -14.45 8.29
CA ALA A 149 12.64 -14.01 8.80
C ALA A 149 13.08 -12.69 8.13
N ALA A 150 12.87 -12.57 6.81
CA ALA A 150 13.13 -11.33 6.09
C ALA A 150 12.22 -10.18 6.55
N ALA A 151 10.94 -10.46 6.84
CA ALA A 151 10.04 -9.47 7.41
C ALA A 151 10.49 -9.00 8.79
N LEU A 152 10.90 -9.91 9.67
CA LEU A 152 11.42 -9.56 10.99
C LEU A 152 12.71 -8.74 10.90
N ASP A 153 13.66 -9.15 10.05
CA ASP A 153 14.91 -8.42 9.84
C ASP A 153 14.64 -6.99 9.34
N PHE A 154 13.74 -6.85 8.36
CA PHE A 154 13.35 -5.54 7.85
C PHE A 154 12.71 -4.68 8.94
N TRP A 155 11.69 -5.18 9.63
CA TRP A 155 10.94 -4.42 10.63
C TRP A 155 11.72 -4.19 11.94
N SER A 156 12.83 -4.89 12.14
CA SER A 156 13.77 -4.58 13.23
C SER A 156 14.58 -3.30 12.99
N ARG A 157 14.65 -2.85 11.74
CA ARG A 157 15.44 -1.68 11.30
C ARG A 157 14.60 -0.59 10.67
N HIS A 158 13.30 -0.80 10.51
CA HIS A 158 12.41 0.13 9.82
C HIS A 158 11.10 0.30 10.59
N ALA A 159 10.48 1.47 10.45
CA ALA A 159 9.16 1.73 10.97
C ALA A 159 8.33 2.58 10.01
N LEU A 160 7.01 2.54 10.22
CA LEU A 160 6.09 3.46 9.58
C LEU A 160 6.11 4.80 10.32
N THR A 161 6.20 5.90 9.61
CA THR A 161 6.12 7.22 10.25
C THR A 161 4.70 7.49 10.77
N ALA A 162 4.57 7.88 12.04
CA ALA A 162 3.29 8.28 12.63
C ALA A 162 2.94 9.77 12.38
N GLY A 163 3.91 10.59 11.97
CA GLY A 163 3.74 12.03 11.70
C GLY A 163 3.46 12.37 10.23
N GLY A 164 2.88 13.54 9.95
CA GLY A 164 2.74 14.11 8.60
C GLY A 164 1.29 14.37 8.16
N ALA A 165 1.10 15.40 7.33
CA ALA A 165 -0.22 15.93 6.94
C ALA A 165 -1.14 14.92 6.22
N ASN A 166 -0.60 13.80 5.72
CA ASN A 166 -1.36 12.76 5.02
C ASN A 166 -1.64 11.51 5.87
N ARG A 167 -1.27 11.50 7.15
CA ARG A 167 -1.24 10.26 7.98
C ARG A 167 -2.25 10.23 9.13
N GLN A 168 -3.11 11.25 9.22
CA GLN A 168 -4.17 11.30 10.24
C GLN A 168 -5.26 10.24 9.95
N GLY A 169 -5.51 9.36 10.93
CA GLY A 169 -6.45 8.24 10.81
C GLY A 169 -5.88 6.95 10.21
N LEU A 170 -4.55 6.87 10.06
CA LEU A 170 -3.87 5.66 9.61
C LEU A 170 -3.82 4.58 10.71
N ILE A 171 -3.70 5.01 11.97
CA ILE A 171 -3.62 4.14 13.15
C ILE A 171 -5.01 3.94 13.74
N GLU A 172 -5.36 2.69 14.06
CA GLU A 172 -6.59 2.34 14.76
C GLU A 172 -6.48 2.74 16.25
N GLU A 173 -7.49 3.46 16.75
CA GLU A 173 -7.49 3.99 18.12
C GLU A 173 -7.41 2.87 19.17
N GLY A 174 -6.58 3.08 20.21
CA GLY A 174 -6.42 2.12 21.31
C GLY A 174 -5.62 0.86 20.97
N THR A 175 -4.94 0.81 19.81
CA THR A 175 -4.15 -0.36 19.40
C THR A 175 -2.65 -0.23 19.67
N GLU A 176 -2.21 0.92 20.16
CA GLU A 176 -0.82 1.23 20.45
C GLU A 176 -0.28 0.40 21.62
N ILE A 177 0.91 -0.18 21.43
CA ILE A 177 1.68 -0.90 22.45
C ILE A 177 3.16 -0.54 22.32
N ASP A 178 3.90 -0.57 23.43
CA ASP A 178 5.31 -0.16 23.47
C ASP A 178 6.30 -1.33 23.35
N ASN A 179 5.81 -2.57 23.28
CA ASN A 179 6.65 -3.75 23.14
C ASN A 179 6.44 -4.42 21.79
N CYS A 180 7.53 -4.90 21.19
CA CYS A 180 7.48 -5.67 19.95
C CYS A 180 6.58 -6.90 20.11
N PRO A 181 5.56 -7.09 19.25
CA PRO A 181 4.66 -8.23 19.34
C PRO A 181 5.24 -9.52 18.74
N TRP A 182 6.49 -9.51 18.26
CA TRP A 182 7.16 -10.62 17.58
C TRP A 182 8.45 -11.06 18.23
#